data_AF-A0A959FT89-F1
#
_entry.id   AF-A0A959FT89-F1
#
_cell.length_a   1.000
_cell.length_b   1.000
_cell.length_c   1.000
_cell.angle_alpha   90.00
_cell.angle_beta   90.00
_cell.angle_gamma   90.00
#
_symmetry.space_group_name_H-M   'P 1'
#
loop_
_entity.id
_entity.type
_entity.pdbx_description
1 polymer ?
#
loop_
_entity_poly.entity_id
_entity_poly.type
_entity_poly.pdbx_seq_one_letter_code
_entity_poly.pdbx_strand_id
1 'polypeptide(L)'
;MQKLQVLAVSLIVSVPLLWGQWTETFPLSNPEQCLRPSGPAVLLNDTLYGGYNALFAASGTCAPCHGHDPEMLASIDEFGNDVNLVDDWRSTMMGNSARDPLWRAKVSHEGLVNPGHQEALEDKCTSCHAPLGHFDAHHQGAASYTIADLENDPMGQDGVSCLACHQQVAEGIGSHHSGNLDIDTAKVAYGPYVSPLATPMVLESGWTPVYS
;
A
#
# COMPACT_ATOMS: atom_id res chain seq x y z
N MET A 1 43.13 73.66 19.24
CA MET A 1 43.71 72.33 19.54
C MET A 1 43.09 71.83 20.84
N GLN A 2 42.11 70.93 20.79
CA GLN A 2 41.84 70.00 21.90
C GLN A 2 40.90 68.90 21.41
N LYS A 3 41.39 67.66 21.47
CA LYS A 3 40.66 66.44 21.10
C LYS A 3 39.60 66.18 22.17
N LEU A 4 38.33 66.09 21.78
CA LEU A 4 37.27 65.58 22.66
C LEU A 4 36.94 64.15 22.23
N GLN A 5 37.41 63.19 23.02
CA GLN A 5 37.05 61.78 22.90
C GLN A 5 35.60 61.62 23.38
N VAL A 6 34.70 61.19 22.49
CA VAL A 6 33.38 60.70 22.88
C VAL A 6 33.46 59.18 22.91
N LEU A 7 33.51 58.63 24.12
CA LEU A 7 33.34 57.21 24.42
C LEU A 7 31.90 56.82 24.08
N ALA A 8 31.71 56.07 22.99
CA ALA A 8 30.44 55.41 22.70
C ALA A 8 30.33 54.17 23.60
N VAL A 9 29.49 54.26 24.63
CA VAL A 9 29.05 53.11 25.43
C VAL A 9 28.19 52.22 24.53
N SER A 10 28.76 51.11 24.07
CA SER A 10 28.01 50.07 23.37
C SER A 10 27.26 49.23 24.40
N LEU A 11 25.95 49.37 24.46
CA LEU A 11 25.07 48.44 25.16
C LEU A 11 25.08 47.12 24.39
N ILE A 12 25.85 46.15 24.87
CA ILE A 12 25.77 44.76 24.41
C ILE A 12 24.50 44.18 25.03
N VAL A 13 23.42 44.11 24.25
CA VAL A 13 22.29 43.23 24.57
C VAL A 13 22.73 41.82 24.22
N SER A 14 23.19 41.07 25.23
CA SER A 14 23.45 39.64 25.11
C SER A 14 22.13 38.91 24.95
N VAL A 15 21.71 38.68 23.71
CA VAL A 15 20.74 37.64 23.38
C VAL A 15 21.43 36.31 23.64
N PRO A 16 20.99 35.49 24.60
CA PRO A 16 21.55 34.17 24.74
C PRO A 16 21.21 33.39 23.47
N LEU A 17 22.26 33.10 22.68
CA LEU A 17 22.27 32.08 21.65
C LEU A 17 21.96 30.75 22.33
N LEU A 18 20.67 30.44 22.43
CA LEU A 18 20.17 29.10 22.71
C LEU A 18 20.51 28.24 21.50
N TRP A 19 21.73 27.72 21.48
CA TRP A 19 22.09 26.57 20.65
C TRP A 19 21.36 25.39 21.28
N GLY A 20 20.08 25.25 20.95
CA GLY A 20 19.36 24.00 21.09
C GLY A 20 20.11 22.99 20.23
N GLN A 21 20.86 22.11 20.88
CA GLN A 21 21.41 20.92 20.26
C GLN A 21 20.22 20.08 19.81
N TRP A 22 19.87 20.16 18.53
CA TRP A 22 19.04 19.14 17.87
C TRP A 22 19.91 17.90 17.69
N THR A 23 20.21 17.23 18.79
CA THR A 23 20.52 15.81 18.77
C THR A 23 19.22 15.11 19.12
N GLU A 24 18.36 14.93 18.11
CA GLU A 24 17.31 13.91 18.13
C GLU A 24 18.02 12.55 18.15
N THR A 25 18.57 12.16 19.31
CA THR A 25 18.82 10.76 19.59
C THR A 25 17.44 10.17 19.82
N PHE A 26 16.80 9.71 18.74
CA PHE A 26 15.74 8.72 18.87
C PHE A 26 16.38 7.54 19.60
N PRO A 27 15.97 7.22 20.83
CA PRO A 27 16.36 5.95 21.38
C PRO A 27 15.62 4.92 20.51
N LEU A 28 16.35 4.24 19.63
CA LEU A 28 15.91 2.93 19.13
C LEU A 28 16.00 1.95 20.31
N SER A 29 15.20 2.20 21.35
CA SER A 29 14.95 1.22 22.38
C SER A 29 14.02 0.19 21.77
N ASN A 30 14.64 -0.88 21.28
CA ASN A 30 14.07 -2.14 20.83
C ASN A 30 13.63 -2.21 19.35
N PRO A 31 14.40 -2.90 18.48
CA PRO A 31 13.93 -3.24 17.12
C PRO A 31 12.73 -4.21 17.11
N GLU A 32 12.35 -4.75 18.27
CA GLU A 32 11.19 -5.63 18.45
C GLU A 32 9.86 -4.85 18.58
N GLN A 33 9.85 -3.51 18.63
CA GLN A 33 8.59 -2.74 18.71
C GLN A 33 7.86 -2.57 17.36
N CYS A 34 8.38 -3.13 16.27
CA CYS A 34 7.58 -3.39 15.08
C CYS A 34 6.70 -4.66 15.21
N LEU A 35 6.79 -5.39 16.33
CA LEU A 35 5.93 -6.54 16.60
C LEU A 35 4.71 -6.10 17.42
N ARG A 36 3.57 -6.07 16.73
CA ARG A 36 2.17 -6.27 17.16
C ARG A 36 1.74 -5.60 18.49
N PRO A 37 0.70 -4.75 18.51
CA PRO A 37 0.19 -4.23 19.77
C PRO A 37 -0.41 -5.34 20.62
N SER A 38 0.27 -5.68 21.72
CA SER A 38 -0.27 -6.47 22.82
C SER A 38 -1.19 -5.59 23.68
N GLY A 39 -2.39 -5.31 23.16
CA GLY A 39 -3.46 -4.59 23.87
C GLY A 39 -4.83 -5.15 23.48
N PRO A 40 -5.89 -4.94 24.28
CA PRO A 40 -7.23 -5.33 23.87
C PRO A 40 -7.56 -4.62 22.56
N ALA A 41 -7.97 -5.39 21.55
CA ALA A 41 -8.19 -4.97 20.17
C ALA A 41 -8.95 -3.63 20.09
N VAL A 42 -8.21 -2.55 19.90
CA VAL A 42 -8.76 -1.28 19.43
C VAL A 42 -8.99 -1.51 17.95
N LEU A 43 -10.24 -1.68 17.54
CA LEU A 43 -10.65 -1.78 16.14
C LEU A 43 -10.34 -0.45 15.42
N LEU A 44 -9.09 -0.25 15.04
CA LEU A 44 -8.64 0.77 14.12
C LEU A 44 -8.98 0.31 12.70
N ASN A 45 -10.27 0.22 12.35
CA ASN A 45 -10.70 -0.21 11.00
C ASN A 45 -9.85 -1.39 10.45
N ASP A 46 -9.64 -2.42 11.29
CA ASP A 46 -8.76 -3.59 11.07
C ASP A 46 -9.40 -4.62 10.12
N THR A 47 -10.26 -4.14 9.22
CA THR A 47 -10.99 -4.96 8.26
C THR A 47 -10.38 -4.77 6.89
N LEU A 48 -9.83 -5.85 6.35
CA LEU A 48 -9.44 -5.94 4.94
C LEU A 48 -10.64 -5.60 4.04
N TYR A 49 -10.37 -4.99 2.90
CA TYR A 49 -11.41 -4.79 1.90
C TYR A 49 -11.87 -6.15 1.39
N GLY A 50 -13.18 -6.38 1.38
CA GLY A 50 -13.79 -7.61 0.88
C GLY A 50 -14.71 -7.32 -0.31
N GLY A 51 -15.13 -8.40 -0.98
CA GLY A 51 -16.05 -8.32 -2.10
C GLY A 51 -15.37 -8.45 -3.45
N TYR A 52 -16.10 -8.08 -4.49
CA TYR A 52 -15.77 -8.34 -5.89
C TYR A 52 -16.15 -7.16 -6.78
N ASN A 53 -15.38 -6.93 -7.83
CA ASN A 53 -15.81 -6.18 -9.01
C ASN A 53 -15.93 -7.13 -10.22
N ALA A 54 -15.91 -6.61 -11.44
CA ALA A 54 -16.08 -7.46 -12.62
C ALA A 54 -14.87 -8.39 -12.83
N LEU A 55 -13.66 -7.91 -12.51
CA LEU A 55 -12.41 -8.64 -12.76
C LEU A 55 -11.77 -9.31 -11.54
N PHE A 56 -11.99 -8.79 -10.34
CA PHE A 56 -11.16 -9.05 -9.15
C PHE A 56 -11.98 -9.30 -7.89
N ALA A 57 -11.32 -9.95 -6.94
CA ALA A 57 -11.66 -9.98 -5.52
C ALA A 57 -10.66 -9.14 -4.71
N ALA A 58 -11.11 -8.53 -3.63
CA ALA A 58 -10.24 -7.85 -2.68
C ALA A 58 -9.59 -8.84 -1.68
N SER A 59 -8.55 -8.40 -0.98
CA SER A 59 -7.70 -9.20 -0.08
C SER A 59 -8.46 -9.92 1.04
N GLY A 60 -9.56 -9.33 1.52
CA GLY A 60 -10.44 -9.92 2.53
C GLY A 60 -11.09 -11.23 2.09
N THR A 61 -11.24 -11.44 0.78
CA THR A 61 -11.72 -12.72 0.22
C THR A 61 -10.67 -13.84 0.37
N CYS A 62 -9.39 -13.50 0.42
CA CYS A 62 -8.28 -14.44 0.55
C CYS A 62 -7.97 -14.80 2.01
N ALA A 63 -8.28 -13.89 2.94
CA ALA A 63 -7.95 -13.98 4.36
C ALA A 63 -8.45 -15.24 5.08
N PRO A 64 -9.63 -15.81 4.80
CA PRO A 64 -10.08 -17.03 5.48
C PRO A 64 -9.17 -18.24 5.30
N CYS A 65 -8.37 -18.30 4.24
CA CYS A 65 -7.47 -19.42 3.97
C CYS A 65 -5.98 -19.03 3.97
N HIS A 66 -5.67 -17.78 3.61
CA HIS A 66 -4.29 -17.27 3.52
C HIS A 66 -3.93 -16.27 4.64
N GLY A 67 -4.87 -16.01 5.55
CA GLY A 67 -4.68 -15.19 6.75
C GLY A 67 -4.38 -16.01 8.00
N HIS A 68 -4.44 -15.35 9.16
CA HIS A 68 -4.19 -15.95 10.46
C HIS A 68 -5.15 -17.12 10.73
N ASP A 69 -4.59 -18.30 11.01
CA ASP A 69 -5.35 -19.49 11.43
C ASP A 69 -5.49 -19.51 12.96
N PRO A 70 -6.71 -19.36 13.51
CA PRO A 70 -6.94 -19.36 14.96
C PRO A 70 -6.55 -20.68 15.65
N GLU A 71 -6.55 -21.79 14.91
CA GLU A 71 -6.17 -23.11 15.43
C GLU A 71 -4.66 -23.36 15.33
N MET A 72 -3.91 -22.46 14.70
CA MET A 72 -2.46 -22.54 14.49
C MET A 72 -2.04 -23.88 13.84
N LEU A 73 -2.77 -24.33 12.83
CA LEU A 73 -2.51 -25.55 12.07
C LEU A 73 -1.95 -25.26 10.67
N ALA A 74 -2.37 -24.16 10.05
CA ALA A 74 -1.93 -23.70 8.75
C ALA A 74 -1.15 -22.38 8.85
N SER A 75 -0.28 -22.12 7.86
CA SER A 75 0.51 -20.88 7.78
C SER A 75 1.37 -20.61 9.01
N ILE A 76 1.92 -21.67 9.60
CA ILE A 76 2.87 -21.60 10.73
C ILE A 76 4.24 -22.18 10.34
N ASP A 77 5.30 -21.66 10.94
CA ASP A 77 6.64 -22.22 10.80
C ASP A 77 6.90 -23.41 11.75
N GLU A 78 8.10 -23.98 11.70
CA GLU A 78 8.50 -25.12 12.54
C GLU A 78 8.56 -24.81 14.06
N PHE A 79 8.52 -23.53 14.43
CA PHE A 79 8.52 -23.04 15.80
C PHE A 79 7.11 -22.63 16.28
N GLY A 80 6.10 -22.74 15.42
CA GLY A 80 4.72 -22.34 15.72
C GLY A 80 4.47 -20.84 15.60
N ASN A 81 5.33 -20.09 14.91
CA ASN A 81 5.06 -18.69 14.60
C ASN A 81 4.11 -18.59 13.40
N ASP A 82 3.18 -17.64 13.48
CA ASP A 82 2.29 -17.28 12.37
C ASP A 82 3.06 -16.56 11.26
N VAL A 83 3.01 -17.14 10.05
CA VAL A 83 3.67 -16.65 8.83
C VAL A 83 2.66 -16.48 7.69
N ASN A 84 1.43 -16.08 8.02
CA ASN A 84 0.38 -15.92 7.02
C ASN A 84 0.64 -14.75 6.05
N LEU A 85 0.30 -14.99 4.77
CA LEU A 85 0.59 -14.08 3.66
C LEU A 85 -0.19 -12.77 3.73
N VAL A 86 -1.40 -12.79 4.29
CA VAL A 86 -2.26 -11.61 4.36
C VAL A 86 -1.73 -10.59 5.37
N ASP A 87 -1.25 -11.05 6.53
CA ASP A 87 -0.59 -10.21 7.52
C ASP A 87 0.72 -9.62 7.01
N ASP A 88 1.51 -10.44 6.31
CA ASP A 88 2.74 -9.98 5.68
C ASP A 88 2.42 -8.91 4.63
N TRP A 89 1.54 -9.20 3.68
CA TRP A 89 1.16 -8.30 2.59
C TRP A 89 0.61 -6.96 3.10
N ARG A 90 -0.30 -6.97 4.09
CA ARG A 90 -0.93 -5.72 4.58
C ARG A 90 0.06 -4.76 5.23
N SER A 91 1.20 -5.27 5.69
CA SER A 91 2.30 -4.48 6.26
C SER A 91 3.25 -3.88 5.21
N THR A 92 3.15 -4.31 3.95
CA THR A 92 4.06 -3.87 2.87
C THR A 92 3.67 -2.53 2.25
N MET A 93 4.59 -1.94 1.47
CA MET A 93 4.28 -0.81 0.59
C MET A 93 3.22 -1.16 -0.46
N MET A 94 3.11 -2.42 -0.87
CA MET A 94 2.12 -2.85 -1.87
C MET A 94 0.71 -2.82 -1.28
N GLY A 95 0.52 -3.35 -0.08
CA GLY A 95 -0.77 -3.32 0.62
C GLY A 95 -1.21 -1.90 1.04
N ASN A 96 -0.27 -0.96 1.12
CA ASN A 96 -0.54 0.44 1.48
C ASN A 96 -0.45 1.41 0.29
N SER A 97 -0.23 0.93 -0.93
CA SER A 97 0.14 1.76 -2.09
C SER A 97 -0.91 2.81 -2.46
N ALA A 98 -2.19 2.53 -2.23
CA ALA A 98 -3.32 3.43 -2.50
C ALA A 98 -3.66 4.37 -1.33
N ARG A 99 -3.10 4.13 -0.13
CA ARG A 99 -3.41 4.89 1.10
C ARG A 99 -2.20 5.57 1.73
N ASP A 100 -1.02 5.41 1.13
CA ASP A 100 0.19 6.13 1.53
C ASP A 100 -0.04 7.66 1.42
N PRO A 101 0.04 8.41 2.53
CA PRO A 101 -0.17 9.86 2.52
C PRO A 101 0.90 10.60 1.71
N LEU A 102 2.12 10.07 1.60
CA LEU A 102 3.17 10.67 0.78
C LEU A 102 2.80 10.56 -0.70
N TRP A 103 2.36 9.38 -1.14
CA TRP A 103 1.85 9.17 -2.49
C TRP A 103 0.66 10.08 -2.80
N ARG A 104 -0.35 10.14 -1.92
CA ARG A 104 -1.52 11.01 -2.08
C ARG A 104 -1.13 12.48 -2.25
N ALA A 105 -0.22 12.97 -1.41
CA ALA A 105 0.28 14.33 -1.50
C ALA A 105 1.00 14.59 -2.83
N LYS A 106 1.79 13.62 -3.31
CA LYS A 106 2.51 13.75 -4.57
C LYS A 106 1.56 13.78 -5.77
N VAL A 107 0.58 12.88 -5.84
CA VAL A 107 -0.42 12.88 -6.94
C VAL A 107 -1.20 14.18 -6.96
N SER A 108 -1.67 14.66 -5.79
CA SER A 108 -2.35 15.95 -5.67
C SER A 108 -1.47 17.11 -6.16
N HIS A 109 -0.19 17.12 -5.77
CA HIS A 109 0.75 18.14 -6.24
C HIS A 109 0.92 18.13 -7.76
N GLU A 110 1.06 16.96 -8.38
CA GLU A 110 1.19 16.84 -9.84
C GLU A 110 -0.05 17.38 -10.57
N GLY A 111 -1.26 17.11 -10.05
CA GLY A 111 -2.50 17.68 -10.57
C GLY A 111 -2.57 19.20 -10.45
N LEU A 112 -2.11 19.77 -9.32
CA LEU A 112 -2.05 21.21 -9.11
C LEU A 112 -1.03 21.91 -10.03
N VAL A 113 0.11 21.28 -10.29
CA VAL A 113 1.15 21.82 -11.17
C VAL A 113 0.75 21.70 -12.64
N ASN A 114 0.01 20.64 -13.01
CA ASN A 114 -0.41 20.37 -14.39
C ASN A 114 -1.94 20.19 -14.50
N PRO A 115 -2.76 21.24 -14.28
CA PRO A 115 -4.22 21.08 -14.22
C PRO A 115 -4.85 20.49 -15.49
N GLY A 116 -4.30 20.81 -16.67
CA GLY A 116 -4.77 20.28 -17.95
C GLY A 116 -4.44 18.80 -18.19
N HIS A 117 -3.61 18.19 -17.33
CA HIS A 117 -3.23 16.79 -17.39
C HIS A 117 -3.63 16.01 -16.13
N GLN A 118 -4.37 16.62 -15.21
CA GLN A 118 -4.69 16.02 -13.91
C GLN A 118 -5.33 14.62 -14.06
N GLU A 119 -6.38 14.49 -14.86
CA GLU A 119 -7.07 13.21 -15.09
C GLU A 119 -6.11 12.13 -15.64
N ALA A 120 -5.32 12.46 -16.66
CA ALA A 120 -4.37 11.53 -17.26
C ALA A 120 -3.22 11.15 -16.29
N LEU A 121 -2.80 12.08 -15.43
CA LEU A 121 -1.79 11.82 -14.40
C LEU A 121 -2.33 10.90 -13.32
N GLU A 122 -3.53 11.17 -12.80
CA GLU A 122 -4.18 10.36 -11.80
C GLU A 122 -4.44 8.94 -12.31
N ASP A 123 -4.98 8.81 -13.52
CA ASP A 123 -5.16 7.53 -14.21
C ASP A 123 -3.85 6.75 -14.33
N LYS A 124 -2.76 7.45 -14.66
CA LYS A 124 -1.45 6.82 -14.76
C LYS A 124 -0.90 6.38 -13.39
N CYS A 125 -1.10 7.18 -12.35
CA CYS A 125 -0.64 6.83 -11.00
C CYS A 125 -1.40 5.62 -10.45
N THR A 126 -2.70 5.53 -10.70
CA THR A 126 -3.56 4.45 -10.21
C THR A 126 -3.30 3.12 -10.91
N SER A 127 -2.80 3.12 -12.15
CA SER A 127 -2.39 1.89 -12.85
C SER A 127 -1.31 1.08 -12.11
N CYS A 128 -0.49 1.76 -11.29
CA CYS A 128 0.51 1.12 -10.42
C CYS A 128 0.06 1.01 -8.96
N HIS A 129 -0.61 2.04 -8.42
CA HIS A 129 -0.87 2.13 -6.97
C HIS A 129 -2.24 1.60 -6.53
N ALA A 130 -3.20 1.47 -7.45
CA ALA A 130 -4.54 0.96 -7.21
C ALA A 130 -5.03 0.08 -8.39
N PRO A 131 -4.25 -0.96 -8.77
CA PRO A 131 -4.48 -1.69 -10.02
C PRO A 131 -5.85 -2.37 -10.10
N LEU A 132 -6.39 -2.90 -8.99
CA LEU A 132 -7.67 -3.60 -9.01
C LEU A 132 -8.83 -2.69 -9.42
N GLY A 133 -8.81 -1.43 -8.98
CA GLY A 133 -9.79 -0.42 -9.38
C GLY A 133 -9.53 0.09 -10.80
N HIS A 134 -8.27 0.44 -11.10
CA HIS A 134 -7.87 0.95 -12.41
C HIS A 134 -8.20 -0.02 -13.55
N PHE A 135 -7.72 -1.26 -13.49
CA PHE A 135 -7.90 -2.22 -14.58
C PHE A 135 -9.36 -2.65 -14.73
N ASP A 136 -10.12 -2.71 -13.64
CA ASP A 136 -11.55 -2.99 -13.70
C ASP A 136 -12.35 -1.83 -14.32
N ALA A 137 -12.06 -0.58 -13.96
CA ALA A 137 -12.70 0.58 -14.57
C ALA A 137 -12.47 0.63 -16.09
N HIS A 138 -11.22 0.43 -16.53
CA HIS A 138 -10.87 0.36 -17.95
C HIS A 138 -11.53 -0.85 -18.64
N HIS A 139 -11.62 -2.00 -17.98
CA HIS A 139 -12.33 -3.17 -18.49
C HIS A 139 -13.83 -2.91 -18.70
N GLN A 140 -14.43 -2.10 -17.83
CA GLN A 140 -15.82 -1.65 -17.94
C GLN A 140 -16.02 -0.49 -18.94
N GLY A 141 -14.94 -0.01 -19.59
CA GLY A 141 -14.98 1.00 -20.64
C GLY A 141 -14.85 2.44 -20.14
N ALA A 142 -14.43 2.66 -18.89
CA ALA A 142 -14.04 3.99 -18.44
C ALA A 142 -12.81 4.48 -19.21
N ALA A 143 -12.74 5.79 -19.48
CA ALA A 143 -11.59 6.39 -20.15
C ALA A 143 -10.41 6.67 -19.18
N SER A 144 -10.70 6.74 -17.88
CA SER A 144 -9.76 7.03 -16.82
C SER A 144 -10.26 6.50 -15.48
N TYR A 145 -9.33 6.34 -14.53
CA TYR A 145 -9.63 6.06 -13.13
C TYR A 145 -8.86 7.04 -12.21
N THR A 146 -9.60 8.02 -11.70
CA THR A 146 -9.08 9.19 -10.97
C THR A 146 -8.94 8.93 -9.46
N ILE A 147 -8.34 9.87 -8.72
CA ILE A 147 -8.30 9.82 -7.25
C ILE A 147 -9.72 9.91 -6.66
N ALA A 148 -10.63 10.65 -7.29
CA ALA A 148 -12.02 10.73 -6.85
C ALA A 148 -12.75 9.39 -6.99
N ASP A 149 -12.45 8.62 -8.03
CA ASP A 149 -12.96 7.26 -8.21
C ASP A 149 -12.40 6.34 -7.12
N LEU A 150 -11.07 6.39 -6.90
CA LEU A 150 -10.38 5.62 -5.86
C LEU A 150 -10.93 5.86 -4.44
N GLU A 151 -11.28 7.10 -4.10
CA GLU A 151 -11.84 7.43 -2.77
C GLU A 151 -13.17 6.72 -2.46
N ASN A 152 -13.87 6.24 -3.49
CA ASN A 152 -15.15 5.56 -3.36
C ASN A 152 -15.10 4.08 -3.77
N ASP A 153 -13.91 3.56 -4.09
CA ASP A 153 -13.71 2.19 -4.57
C ASP A 153 -12.88 1.35 -3.58
N PRO A 154 -13.52 0.44 -2.83
CA PRO A 154 -12.84 -0.52 -1.96
C PRO A 154 -11.76 -1.36 -2.65
N MET A 155 -11.97 -1.74 -3.91
CA MET A 155 -11.01 -2.58 -4.66
C MET A 155 -9.75 -1.78 -5.01
N GLY A 156 -9.89 -0.52 -5.39
CA GLY A 156 -8.76 0.38 -5.56
C GLY A 156 -8.03 0.68 -4.23
N GLN A 157 -8.77 0.86 -3.14
CA GLN A 157 -8.18 1.17 -1.81
C GLN A 157 -7.41 0.00 -1.19
N ASP A 158 -7.65 -1.21 -1.68
CA ASP A 158 -6.89 -2.41 -1.32
C ASP A 158 -5.45 -2.39 -1.88
N GLY A 159 -5.06 -1.33 -2.60
CA GLY A 159 -3.70 -1.13 -3.08
C GLY A 159 -3.30 -2.13 -4.16
N VAL A 160 -2.02 -2.51 -4.19
CA VAL A 160 -1.58 -3.62 -5.03
C VAL A 160 -1.85 -4.92 -4.29
N SER A 161 -3.09 -5.38 -4.44
CA SER A 161 -3.63 -6.60 -3.83
C SER A 161 -3.23 -7.87 -4.56
N CYS A 162 -3.66 -9.02 -4.04
CA CYS A 162 -3.26 -10.36 -4.48
C CYS A 162 -3.42 -10.53 -5.99
N LEU A 163 -4.61 -10.24 -6.52
CA LEU A 163 -4.94 -10.49 -7.93
C LEU A 163 -4.31 -9.48 -8.91
N ALA A 164 -3.69 -8.40 -8.44
CA ALA A 164 -2.89 -7.54 -9.31
C ALA A 164 -1.70 -8.29 -9.92
N CYS A 165 -1.11 -9.21 -9.13
CA CYS A 165 0.00 -10.06 -9.55
C CYS A 165 -0.48 -11.47 -9.89
N HIS A 166 -1.32 -12.06 -9.04
CA HIS A 166 -1.75 -13.45 -9.17
C HIS A 166 -2.73 -13.68 -10.33
N GLN A 167 -3.23 -12.65 -11.01
CA GLN A 167 -4.08 -12.81 -12.20
C GLN A 167 -3.36 -12.40 -13.49
N GLN A 168 -2.03 -12.20 -13.45
CA GLN A 168 -1.27 -11.90 -14.67
C GLN A 168 -1.05 -13.14 -15.53
N VAL A 169 -1.25 -13.01 -16.84
CA VAL A 169 -0.89 -14.06 -17.79
C VAL A 169 0.63 -14.21 -17.87
N ALA A 170 1.14 -15.42 -18.10
CA ALA A 170 2.59 -15.65 -18.13
C ALA A 170 3.35 -14.89 -19.23
N GLU A 171 2.68 -14.59 -20.35
CA GLU A 171 3.24 -13.84 -21.46
C GLU A 171 3.52 -12.39 -21.03
N GLY A 172 4.72 -11.87 -21.31
CA GLY A 172 5.03 -10.46 -21.09
C GLY A 172 5.32 -10.06 -19.63
N ILE A 173 5.13 -10.94 -18.63
CA ILE A 173 5.51 -10.64 -17.23
C ILE A 173 7.01 -10.30 -17.16
N GLY A 174 7.31 -9.22 -16.45
CA GLY A 174 8.69 -8.72 -16.29
C GLY A 174 9.24 -7.95 -17.49
N SER A 175 8.49 -7.85 -18.60
CA SER A 175 8.87 -7.07 -19.79
C SER A 175 8.23 -5.67 -19.84
N HIS A 176 7.19 -5.44 -19.04
CA HIS A 176 6.52 -4.16 -18.89
C HIS A 176 6.90 -3.47 -17.58
N HIS A 177 7.20 -2.16 -17.64
CA HIS A 177 7.62 -1.37 -16.47
C HIS A 177 6.83 -0.07 -16.29
N SER A 178 5.71 0.07 -17.00
CA SER A 178 4.87 1.28 -16.96
C SER A 178 3.50 1.02 -16.32
N GLY A 179 3.37 0.02 -15.46
CA GLY A 179 2.06 -0.33 -14.89
C GLY A 179 1.04 -0.74 -15.96
N ASN A 180 1.52 -1.41 -17.01
CA ASN A 180 0.68 -2.11 -17.98
C ASN A 180 0.69 -3.58 -17.55
N LEU A 181 -0.42 -4.03 -17.00
CA LEU A 181 -0.60 -5.38 -16.47
C LEU A 181 -1.53 -6.15 -17.42
N ASP A 182 -1.10 -7.34 -17.84
CA ASP A 182 -1.92 -8.21 -18.69
C ASP A 182 -2.73 -9.17 -17.80
N ILE A 183 -3.98 -8.78 -17.52
CA ILE A 183 -4.87 -9.48 -16.59
C ILE A 183 -5.65 -10.57 -17.31
N ASP A 184 -5.57 -11.79 -16.79
CA ASP A 184 -6.38 -12.93 -17.22
C ASP A 184 -7.84 -12.76 -16.76
N THR A 185 -8.77 -12.67 -17.70
CA THR A 185 -10.20 -12.47 -17.38
C THR A 185 -10.94 -13.78 -17.08
N ALA A 186 -10.26 -14.94 -17.14
CA ALA A 186 -10.86 -16.25 -16.90
C ALA A 186 -11.00 -16.63 -15.40
N LYS A 187 -10.79 -15.66 -14.48
CA LYS A 187 -10.80 -15.88 -13.02
C LYS A 187 -9.84 -16.99 -12.58
N VAL A 188 -8.61 -16.90 -13.08
CA VAL A 188 -7.50 -17.77 -12.70
C VAL A 188 -6.59 -17.03 -11.74
N ALA A 189 -6.07 -17.73 -10.73
CA ALA A 189 -5.04 -17.23 -9.84
C ALA A 189 -3.79 -18.10 -9.97
N TYR A 190 -2.67 -17.50 -10.36
CA TYR A 190 -1.38 -18.15 -10.58
C TYR A 190 -0.47 -17.99 -9.37
N GLY A 191 0.13 -19.07 -8.89
CA GLY A 191 1.12 -19.05 -7.79
C GLY A 191 2.32 -19.98 -8.04
N PRO A 192 3.29 -20.04 -7.12
CA PRO A 192 4.57 -20.71 -7.35
C PRO A 192 4.60 -22.26 -7.27
N TYR A 193 3.70 -22.91 -6.53
CA TYR A 193 3.74 -24.37 -6.28
C TYR A 193 2.85 -25.15 -7.25
N VAL A 194 3.20 -26.41 -7.51
CA VAL A 194 2.43 -27.30 -8.38
C VAL A 194 1.30 -27.98 -7.62
N SER A 195 0.19 -28.25 -8.30
CA SER A 195 -0.98 -29.00 -7.78
C SER A 195 -1.67 -28.36 -6.55
N PRO A 196 -2.22 -27.14 -6.69
CA PRO A 196 -3.05 -26.54 -5.65
C PRO A 196 -4.24 -27.39 -5.24
N LEU A 197 -4.64 -27.26 -3.97
CA LEU A 197 -5.96 -27.70 -3.54
C LEU A 197 -7.03 -26.72 -4.09
N ALA A 198 -7.65 -27.07 -5.21
CA ALA A 198 -8.53 -26.16 -5.93
C ALA A 198 -9.89 -25.94 -5.26
N THR A 199 -10.52 -27.00 -4.73
CA THR A 199 -11.94 -26.94 -4.32
C THR A 199 -12.26 -25.85 -3.30
N PRO A 200 -11.53 -25.70 -2.17
CA PRO A 200 -11.83 -24.67 -1.19
C PRO A 200 -11.65 -23.27 -1.78
N MET A 201 -10.58 -23.02 -2.53
CA MET A 201 -10.34 -21.72 -3.13
C MET A 201 -11.42 -21.33 -4.14
N VAL A 202 -11.83 -22.26 -5.00
CA VAL A 202 -12.88 -22.00 -6.00
C VAL A 202 -14.22 -21.73 -5.32
N LEU A 203 -14.57 -22.48 -4.26
CA LEU A 203 -15.84 -22.31 -3.57
C LEU A 203 -15.91 -21.01 -2.76
N GLU A 204 -14.82 -20.61 -2.12
CA GLU A 204 -14.80 -19.42 -1.26
C GLU A 204 -14.55 -18.13 -2.05
N SER A 205 -13.62 -18.16 -3.02
CA SER A 205 -13.25 -16.96 -3.78
C SER A 205 -13.89 -16.89 -5.16
N GLY A 206 -14.14 -18.02 -5.82
CA GLY A 206 -14.51 -18.06 -7.24
C GLY A 206 -13.34 -18.02 -8.22
N TRP A 207 -12.09 -18.02 -7.74
CA TRP A 207 -10.88 -18.12 -8.57
C TRP A 207 -10.37 -19.55 -8.62
N THR A 208 -9.96 -19.97 -9.81
CA THR A 208 -9.30 -21.27 -10.01
C THR A 208 -7.81 -21.12 -9.81
N PRO A 209 -7.18 -21.78 -8.80
CA PRO A 209 -5.74 -21.75 -8.67
C PRO A 209 -5.07 -22.59 -9.77
N VAL A 210 -4.10 -22.01 -10.46
CA VAL A 210 -3.30 -22.66 -11.50
C VAL A 210 -1.85 -22.42 -11.16
N TYR A 211 -1.22 -23.45 -10.59
CA TYR A 211 -0.04 -23.25 -9.76
C TYR A 211 -0.41 -22.35 -8.53
N SER A 212 0.08 -22.61 -7.32
CA SER A 212 -0.31 -21.87 -6.10
C SER A 212 0.86 -21.70 -5.19
#